data_AF-Q6NEQ2-F1
#
_entry.id   AF-Q6NEQ2-F1
#
_cell.length_a   1.000
_cell.length_b   1.000
_cell.length_c   1.000
_cell.angle_alpha   90.00
_cell.angle_beta   90.00
_cell.angle_gamma   90.00
#
_symmetry.space_group_name_H-M   'P 1'
#
loop_
_entity.id
_entity.type
_entity.pdbx_description
1 polymer ?
#
loop_
_entity_poly.entity_id
_entity_poly.type
_entity_poly.pdbx_seq_one_letter_code
_entity_poly.pdbx_strand_id
1 'polypeptide(L)'
;MFAVLYLQAAPDHLLGYVTRFLTEADTSIYVGNVSKNVASNLWIRVTEAIKDAHATMIVSDNSREQGFSIMTTGDSTLQVLDADGLSVLASRPGRAAVKLHGLQ
;
A
#
# COMPACT_ATOMS: atom_id res chain seq x y z
N MET A 1 9.99 11.86 -1.31
CA MET A 1 9.90 10.46 -1.80
C MET A 1 8.59 10.32 -2.53
N PHE A 2 8.61 9.56 -3.62
CA PHE A 2 7.38 9.27 -4.36
C PHE A 2 6.52 8.33 -3.51
N ALA A 3 5.23 8.61 -3.45
CA ALA A 3 4.24 7.83 -2.72
C ALA A 3 3.03 7.58 -3.61
N VAL A 4 2.52 6.35 -3.56
CA VAL A 4 1.26 5.93 -4.16
C VAL A 4 0.41 5.34 -3.05
N LEU A 5 -0.84 5.75 -2.95
CA LEU A 5 -1.79 5.30 -1.94
C LEU A 5 -3.07 4.85 -2.64
N TYR A 6 -3.47 3.61 -2.37
CA TYR A 6 -4.76 3.07 -2.75
C TYR A 6 -5.67 3.00 -1.52
N LEU A 7 -6.91 3.46 -1.66
CA LEU A 7 -7.93 3.46 -0.59
C LEU A 7 -9.25 2.85 -1.07
N GLN A 8 -9.59 1.67 -0.57
CA GLN A 8 -10.91 1.08 -0.78
C GLN A 8 -11.89 1.64 0.25
N ALA A 9 -13.07 2.12 -0.21
CA ALA A 9 -14.18 2.54 0.66
C ALA A 9 -13.76 3.47 1.83
N ALA A 10 -12.87 4.43 1.55
CA ALA A 10 -12.40 5.37 2.57
C ALA A 10 -13.49 6.40 2.93
N PRO A 11 -13.62 6.77 4.21
CA PRO A 11 -14.56 7.81 4.62
C PRO A 11 -14.11 9.20 4.15
N ASP A 12 -15.07 10.10 3.86
CA ASP A 12 -14.81 11.43 3.30
C ASP A 12 -13.77 12.26 4.07
N HIS A 13 -13.76 12.14 5.41
CA HIS A 13 -12.80 12.87 6.24
C HIS A 13 -11.35 12.41 6.01
N LEU A 14 -11.13 11.13 5.70
CA LEU A 14 -9.82 10.61 5.33
C LEU A 14 -9.42 11.11 3.94
N LEU A 15 -10.36 11.08 2.98
CA LEU A 15 -10.12 11.57 1.63
C LEU A 15 -9.72 13.05 1.63
N GLY A 16 -10.47 13.89 2.34
CA GLY A 16 -10.16 15.32 2.48
C GLY A 16 -8.86 15.62 3.23
N TYR A 17 -8.34 14.68 4.02
CA TYR A 17 -7.01 14.79 4.62
C TYR A 17 -5.92 14.39 3.63
N VAL A 18 -6.10 13.27 2.93
CA VAL A 18 -5.16 12.72 1.94
C VAL A 18 -4.93 13.70 0.78
N THR A 19 -5.99 14.32 0.26
CA THR A 19 -5.92 15.25 -0.88
C THR A 19 -5.19 16.57 -0.57
N ARG A 20 -4.85 16.84 0.70
CA ARG A 20 -3.96 17.96 1.08
C ARG A 20 -2.50 17.70 0.72
N PHE A 21 -2.13 16.44 0.54
CA PHE A 21 -0.74 16.02 0.32
C PHE A 21 -0.55 15.26 -0.99
N LEU A 22 -1.56 14.49 -1.42
CA LEU A 22 -1.52 13.65 -2.61
C LEU A 22 -2.60 14.09 -3.61
N THR A 23 -2.34 13.88 -4.90
CA THR A 23 -3.31 14.10 -5.98
C THR A 23 -3.99 12.79 -6.32
N GLU A 24 -5.33 12.78 -6.43
CA GLU A 24 -6.06 11.62 -6.96
C GLU A 24 -5.82 11.51 -8.46
N ALA A 25 -5.04 10.51 -8.87
CA ALA A 25 -4.68 10.27 -10.27
C ALA A 25 -5.73 9.44 -11.00
N ASP A 26 -6.43 8.57 -10.27
CA ASP A 26 -7.57 7.77 -10.71
C ASP A 26 -8.40 7.40 -9.47
N THR A 27 -9.57 6.80 -9.68
CA THR A 27 -10.50 6.36 -8.64
C THR A 27 -9.75 5.61 -7.53
N SER A 28 -9.76 6.18 -6.32
CA SER A 28 -9.11 5.61 -5.13
C SER A 28 -7.57 5.50 -5.20
N ILE A 29 -6.91 6.07 -6.22
CA ILE A 29 -5.46 6.08 -6.39
C ILE A 29 -4.93 7.48 -6.21
N TYR A 30 -4.11 7.68 -5.19
CA TYR A 30 -3.51 8.96 -4.82
C TYR A 30 -1.99 8.90 -4.99
N VAL A 31 -1.41 9.92 -5.62
CA VAL A 31 0.03 9.99 -5.90
C VAL A 31 0.62 11.32 -5.45
N GLY A 32 1.89 11.31 -5.04
CA GLY A 32 2.58 12.54 -4.68
C GLY A 32 4.06 12.34 -4.37
N ASN A 33 4.78 13.46 -4.24
CA ASN A 33 6.15 13.47 -3.76
C ASN A 33 6.20 14.22 -2.43
N VAL A 34 6.30 13.46 -1.34
CA VAL A 34 6.19 13.98 0.03
C VAL A 34 7.40 13.62 0.88
N SER A 35 7.61 14.29 2.01
CA SER A 35 8.68 13.91 2.93
C SER A 35 8.39 12.56 3.59
N LYS A 36 9.43 11.90 4.13
CA LYS A 36 9.28 10.65 4.89
C LYS A 36 8.28 10.80 6.04
N ASN A 37 8.35 11.93 6.76
CA ASN A 37 7.46 12.20 7.89
C ASN A 37 6.00 12.36 7.44
N VAL A 38 5.74 13.02 6.31
CA VAL A 38 4.39 13.16 5.76
C VAL A 38 3.84 11.78 5.34
N ALA A 39 4.65 10.97 4.65
CA ALA A 39 4.26 9.61 4.28
C ALA A 39 3.94 8.74 5.50
N SER A 40 4.79 8.77 6.54
CA SER A 40 4.55 8.03 7.79
C SER A 40 3.28 8.49 8.51
N ASN A 41 3.02 9.80 8.59
CA ASN A 41 1.81 10.33 9.21
C ASN A 41 0.54 10.00 8.40
N LEU A 42 0.61 10.06 7.06
CA LEU A 42 -0.47 9.61 6.19
C LEU A 42 -0.80 8.15 6.48
N TRP A 43 0.22 7.28 6.56
CA TRP A 43 0.01 5.87 6.84
C TRP A 43 -0.69 5.63 8.18
N ILE A 44 -0.25 6.29 9.25
CA ILE A 44 -0.90 6.20 10.57
C ILE A 44 -2.39 6.56 10.46
N ARG A 45 -2.71 7.70 9.85
CA ARG A 45 -4.11 8.16 9.70
C ARG A 45 -4.96 7.20 8.88
N VAL A 46 -4.38 6.63 7.82
CA VAL A 46 -5.04 5.61 7.01
C VAL A 46 -5.34 4.37 7.85
N THR A 47 -4.36 3.86 8.60
CA THR A 47 -4.54 2.67 9.44
C THR A 47 -5.55 2.87 10.58
N GLU A 48 -5.68 4.08 11.10
CA GLU A 48 -6.67 4.41 12.15
C GLU A 48 -8.10 4.51 11.59
N ALA A 49 -8.24 5.01 10.36
CA ALA A 49 -9.54 5.26 9.74
C ALA A 49 -10.10 4.02 9.02
N ILE A 50 -9.24 3.17 8.46
CA ILE A 50 -9.63 1.97 7.72
C ILE A 50 -9.83 0.80 8.70
N LYS A 51 -11.09 0.37 8.84
CA LYS A 51 -11.47 -0.79 9.68
C LYS A 51 -11.74 -2.03 8.83
N ASP A 52 -12.89 -2.04 8.15
CA ASP A 52 -13.38 -3.19 7.37
C ASP A 52 -13.10 -3.06 5.86
N ALA A 53 -12.18 -2.15 5.49
CA ALA A 53 -11.79 -1.92 4.11
C ALA A 53 -10.29 -2.12 3.92
N HIS A 54 -9.80 -1.99 2.70
CA HIS A 54 -8.39 -2.23 2.37
C HIS A 54 -7.68 -0.94 1.96
N ALA A 55 -6.44 -0.77 2.41
CA ALA A 55 -5.56 0.26 1.90
C ALA A 55 -4.16 -0.29 1.62
N THR A 56 -3.52 0.26 0.59
CA THR A 56 -2.14 -0.04 0.22
C THR A 56 -1.38 1.25 0.02
N MET A 57 -0.20 1.37 0.61
CA MET A 57 0.71 2.48 0.37
C MET A 57 2.05 1.95 -0.15
N ILE A 58 2.54 2.54 -1.23
CA ILE A 58 3.83 2.27 -1.83
C ILE A 58 4.66 3.54 -1.70
N VAL A 59 5.87 3.42 -1.18
CA VAL A 59 6.79 4.56 -1.02
C VAL A 59 8.16 4.22 -1.57
N SER A 60 8.87 5.22 -2.11
CA SER A 60 10.27 5.03 -2.50
C SER A 60 11.11 4.59 -1.31
N ASP A 61 11.91 3.55 -1.51
CA ASP A 61 12.81 2.98 -0.51
C ASP A 61 14.08 2.47 -1.19
N ASN A 62 15.13 3.29 -1.11
CA ASN A 62 16.41 3.00 -1.75
C ASN A 62 17.24 1.93 -1.01
N SER A 63 16.76 1.42 0.14
CA SER A 63 17.41 0.32 0.84
C SER A 63 17.04 -1.06 0.28
N ARG A 64 16.01 -1.13 -0.56
CA ARG A 64 15.52 -2.34 -1.21
C ARG A 64 15.88 -2.34 -2.70
N GLU A 65 16.14 -3.53 -3.24
CA GLU A 65 16.51 -3.71 -4.65
C GLU A 65 15.44 -3.16 -5.62
N GLN A 66 14.16 -3.32 -5.26
CA GLN A 66 13.05 -2.83 -6.07
C GLN A 66 12.85 -1.30 -5.99
N GLY A 67 13.56 -0.62 -5.08
CA GLY A 67 13.46 0.83 -4.90
C GLY A 67 12.16 1.29 -4.21
N PHE A 68 11.36 0.37 -3.65
CA PHE A 68 10.13 0.71 -2.93
C PHE A 68 9.81 -0.25 -1.78
N SER A 69 8.98 0.24 -0.87
CA SER A 69 8.34 -0.53 0.19
C SER A 69 6.82 -0.48 0.05
N ILE A 70 6.15 -1.61 0.30
CA ILE A 70 4.69 -1.76 0.25
C ILE A 70 4.18 -1.97 1.68
N MET A 71 3.17 -1.20 2.07
CA MET A 71 2.44 -1.34 3.33
C MET A 71 0.96 -1.57 3.02
N THR A 72 0.32 -2.51 3.72
CA THR A 72 -1.10 -2.84 3.54
C THR A 72 -1.82 -2.88 4.89
N THR A 73 -3.09 -2.50 4.93
CA THR A 73 -3.94 -2.64 6.11
C THR A 73 -5.36 -3.06 5.73
N GLY A 74 -6.05 -3.69 6.67
CA GLY A 74 -7.39 -4.23 6.50
C GLY A 74 -7.43 -5.53 5.68
N ASP A 75 -8.60 -5.84 5.11
CA ASP A 75 -8.80 -7.13 4.43
C ASP A 75 -8.29 -7.12 2.98
N SER A 76 -6.97 -7.21 2.84
CA SER A 76 -6.34 -7.41 1.55
C SER A 76 -6.43 -8.87 1.10
N THR A 77 -6.72 -9.07 -0.19
CA THR A 77 -6.55 -10.38 -0.84
C THR A 77 -5.08 -10.71 -1.15
N LEU A 78 -4.20 -9.71 -1.05
CA LEU A 78 -2.78 -9.80 -1.32
C LEU A 78 -2.00 -9.71 0.00
N GLN A 79 -1.11 -10.66 0.22
CA GLN A 79 -0.15 -10.63 1.31
C GLN A 79 1.22 -10.25 0.77
N VAL A 80 1.81 -9.18 1.32
CA VAL A 80 3.20 -8.82 1.04
C VAL A 80 4.12 -9.76 1.80
N LEU A 81 4.96 -10.48 1.07
CA LEU A 81 5.99 -11.38 1.60
C LEU A 81 7.36 -10.82 1.24
N ASP A 82 8.34 -11.00 2.13
CA ASP A 82 9.75 -10.76 1.83
C ASP A 82 10.39 -12.08 1.39
N ALA A 83 10.95 -12.10 0.18
CA ALA A 83 11.69 -13.21 -0.38
C ALA A 83 13.06 -12.69 -0.84
N ASP A 84 14.09 -12.97 -0.06
CA ASP A 84 15.47 -12.52 -0.30
C ASP A 84 15.59 -11.00 -0.54
N GLY A 85 14.84 -10.20 0.23
CA GLY A 85 14.83 -8.73 0.10
C GLY A 85 13.92 -8.19 -1.02
N LEU A 86 13.20 -9.07 -1.73
CA LEU A 86 12.15 -8.69 -2.67
C LEU A 86 10.77 -8.72 -2.00
N SER A 87 9.98 -7.69 -2.24
CA SER A 87 8.55 -7.67 -1.92
C SER A 87 7.79 -8.45 -2.98
N VAL A 88 7.30 -9.62 -2.61
CA VAL A 88 6.48 -10.50 -3.44
C VAL A 88 5.05 -10.48 -2.93
N LEU A 89 4.08 -10.53 -3.85
CA LEU A 89 2.66 -10.59 -3.52
C LEU A 89 2.15 -12.02 -3.63
N ALA A 90 1.77 -12.61 -2.50
CA ALA A 90 1.05 -13.87 -2.48
C ALA A 90 -0.46 -13.60 -2.44
N SER A 91 -1.19 -14.18 -3.39
CA SER A 91 -2.65 -14.24 -3.28
C SER A 91 -3.03 -15.29 -2.25
N ARG A 92 -3.96 -14.97 -1.31
CA ARG A 92 -4.50 -15.99 -0.40
C ARG A 92 -5.06 -17.16 -1.23
N PRO A 93 -4.63 -18.42 -1.00
CA PRO A 93 -5.18 -19.57 -1.72
C PRO A 93 -6.66 -19.72 -1.35
N GLY A 94 -7.50 -19.29 -2.27
CA GLY A 94 -8.95 -19.18 -2.15
C GLY A 94 -9.59 -18.57 -3.40
N ARG A 95 -8.81 -17.89 -4.25
CA ARG A 95 -9.28 -17.43 -5.58
C ARG A 95 -8.35 -17.75 -6.77
N ALA A 96 -7.10 -18.16 -6.55
CA ALA A 96 -6.26 -18.78 -7.57
C ALA A 96 -5.24 -19.71 -6.92
N ALA A 97 -5.57 -21.00 -6.83
CA ALA A 97 -4.59 -22.02 -6.47
C ALA A 97 -3.66 -22.25 -7.67
N VAL A 98 -2.57 -21.50 -7.75
CA VAL A 98 -1.43 -21.88 -8.59
C VAL A 98 -0.29 -22.28 -7.67
N LYS A 99 0.00 -23.58 -7.66
CA LYS A 99 1.18 -24.16 -7.00
C LYS A 99 2.42 -23.47 -7.56
N LEU A 100 3.12 -22.67 -6.76
CA LEU A 100 4.50 -22.30 -7.03
C LEU A 100 5.34 -23.54 -6.73
N HIS A 101 5.51 -24.39 -7.74
CA HIS A 101 6.43 -25.51 -7.71
C HIS A 101 7.81 -24.95 -8.08
N GLY A 102 8.76 -25.05 -7.16
CA GLY A 102 10.19 -24.93 -7.46
C GLY A 102 10.76 -23.52 -7.43
N LEU A 103 11.17 -23.07 -6.23
CA LEU A 103 12.40 -22.32 -6.07
C LEU A 103 13.17 -23.00 -4.93
N GLN A 104 14.12 -23.86 -5.32
CA GLN A 104 15.19 -24.36 -4.47
C GLN A 104 16.38 -23.43 -4.59
#